data_AF-A0A7W1IBM2-F1
#
_entry.id   AF-A0A7W1IBM2-F1
#
_cell.length_a   1.000
_cell.length_b   1.000
_cell.length_c   1.000
_cell.angle_alpha   90.00
_cell.angle_beta   90.00
_cell.angle_gamma   90.00
#
_symmetry.space_group_name_H-M   'P 1'
#
loop_
_entity.id
_entity.type
_entity.pdbx_description
1 polymer ?
#
loop_
_entity_poly.entity_id
_entity_poly.type
_entity_poly.pdbx_seq_one_letter_code
_entity_poly.pdbx_strand_id
1 'polypeptide(L)'
;MKRSIAFSAIALTLIFSGCGKMKDALSAHSDLVASAESQKFTVTKMSELLGRSQAPLRKDVANALANIWVNYQLVGVSAARNDSLNDQKLLDEALWPFIANMKAKTWYDSVAKGWAKPDSSQALAMYNSAEIMTAAHILILTQGMAPGQKAQALQKAKTIRASLTTANFATVAKKESQDKQSGQQGGLLPPFRHGEMVPEFEAGVKATKPGEISGIIESQFGYHIIRRAPYEEVKGSLVQAAGTASMARADSVYMATLEKDAKVEVKPNVAQKVRDITVDPESNLGENTVIATWKGGKLTGGRLARWVQGIPPQAGIAQRIMSAPDSVIPQFVMNFVRNELILAEAEKHNIEPKADELKALRNNFLLELTTTKSMLGLDSKSIADSAKARNVSAEVIAAQRAEAYIEGLMNQRAQYIPIAAPISHVLRQKYDWEVSTAGIARALELADKVRKRADSAAAVAPPPSAVPMPATKDNGAPKDSQARR
;
A
#
# COMPACT_ATOMS: atom_id res chain seq x y z
N MET A 1 61.66 28.63 41.86
CA MET A 1 61.41 27.54 42.83
C MET A 1 59.91 27.33 42.94
N LYS A 2 59.44 26.07 42.84
CA LYS A 2 58.25 25.39 43.42
C LYS A 2 57.03 26.27 43.82
N ARG A 3 55.76 25.94 43.61
CA ARG A 3 54.98 24.80 43.06
C ARG A 3 53.50 25.25 43.10
N SER A 4 52.64 24.48 42.42
CA SER A 4 51.20 24.26 42.71
C SER A 4 50.17 25.06 41.92
N ILE A 5 49.68 24.42 40.86
CA ILE A 5 48.42 24.69 40.16
C ILE A 5 47.32 23.94 40.92
N ALA A 6 46.32 24.65 41.43
CA ALA A 6 45.08 24.07 41.96
C ALA A 6 43.95 24.35 40.96
N PHE A 7 43.48 23.29 40.30
CA PHE A 7 42.26 23.33 39.49
C PHE A 7 41.05 23.15 40.41
N SER A 8 40.24 24.19 40.60
CA SER A 8 38.90 24.08 41.16
C SER A 8 37.95 23.56 40.08
N ALA A 9 37.44 22.35 40.26
CA ALA A 9 36.36 21.78 39.46
C ALA A 9 35.02 22.44 39.86
N ILE A 10 34.46 23.23 38.96
CA ILE A 10 33.04 23.63 39.02
C ILE A 10 32.24 22.47 38.45
N ALA A 11 31.53 21.75 39.32
CA ALA A 11 30.56 20.74 38.92
C ALA A 11 29.33 21.45 38.31
N LEU A 12 29.24 21.43 36.99
CA LEU A 12 28.05 21.87 36.26
C LEU A 12 27.03 20.72 36.30
N THR A 13 26.03 20.82 37.15
CA THR A 13 24.91 19.86 37.21
C THR A 13 24.02 20.05 35.98
N LEU A 14 24.36 19.36 34.89
CA LEU A 14 23.52 19.23 33.71
C LEU A 14 22.43 18.19 33.98
N ILE A 15 21.18 18.64 34.11
CA ILE A 15 20.00 17.78 34.11
C ILE A 15 19.82 17.31 32.66
N PHE A 16 20.36 16.13 32.34
CA PHE A 16 20.11 15.43 31.08
C PHE A 16 18.93 14.49 31.25
N SER A 17 17.77 14.89 30.74
CA SER A 17 16.75 13.94 30.31
C SER A 17 17.16 13.41 28.94
N GLY A 18 17.61 12.15 28.89
CA GLY A 18 17.89 11.42 27.65
C GLY A 18 19.37 11.28 27.31
N CYS A 19 20.03 10.28 27.88
CA CYS A 19 21.13 9.52 27.29
C CYS A 19 21.52 8.35 28.21
N GLY A 20 20.71 7.28 28.20
CA GLY A 20 21.02 5.99 28.84
C GLY A 20 21.76 5.02 27.92
N LYS A 21 22.56 5.50 26.96
CA LYS A 21 23.25 4.67 25.97
C LYS A 21 24.68 5.14 25.72
N MET A 22 25.60 5.03 26.68
CA MET A 22 27.03 5.19 26.33
C MET A 22 28.07 4.67 27.33
N LYS A 23 27.75 3.78 28.27
CA LYS A 23 28.79 3.12 29.10
C LYS A 23 28.69 1.60 29.30
N ASP A 24 27.55 0.97 29.01
CA ASP A 24 27.40 -0.51 29.09
C ASP A 24 27.51 -1.24 27.73
N ALA A 25 27.85 -0.51 26.66
CA ALA A 25 27.63 -0.93 25.27
C ALA A 25 28.70 -1.86 24.64
N LEU A 26 29.73 -2.32 25.36
CA LEU A 26 30.85 -3.04 24.73
C LEU A 26 31.03 -4.52 25.10
N SER A 27 30.24 -5.12 26.00
CA SER A 27 30.36 -6.57 26.27
C SER A 27 29.07 -7.33 26.61
N ALA A 28 27.97 -6.67 27.00
CA ALA A 28 26.75 -7.38 27.44
C ALA A 28 25.72 -7.67 26.33
N HIS A 29 25.80 -6.98 25.18
CA HIS A 29 24.87 -7.18 24.04
C HIS A 29 25.38 -8.18 23.00
N SER A 30 26.36 -9.02 23.35
CA SER A 30 26.94 -9.97 22.41
C SER A 30 26.03 -11.17 22.10
N ASP A 31 24.87 -11.32 22.73
CA ASP A 31 23.94 -12.44 22.41
C ASP A 31 22.50 -11.98 22.18
N LEU A 32 22.22 -10.68 22.16
CA LEU A 32 20.85 -10.16 21.97
C LEU A 32 20.58 -9.81 20.51
N VAL A 33 19.47 -10.32 19.96
CA VAL A 33 18.87 -9.92 18.68
C VAL A 33 17.77 -8.88 18.92
N ALA A 34 16.88 -9.13 19.87
CA ALA A 34 15.79 -8.22 20.21
C ALA A 34 15.30 -8.45 21.65
N SER A 35 14.64 -7.46 22.24
CA SER A 35 13.92 -7.59 23.51
C SER A 35 12.52 -6.98 23.41
N ALA A 36 11.62 -7.51 24.23
CA ALA A 36 10.27 -7.01 24.42
C ALA A 36 9.93 -7.23 25.90
N GLU A 37 10.00 -6.16 26.70
CA GLU A 37 9.94 -6.22 28.17
C GLU A 37 10.95 -7.23 28.74
N SER A 38 10.47 -8.22 29.51
CA SER A 38 11.28 -9.29 30.09
C SER A 38 11.72 -10.36 29.08
N GLN A 39 11.15 -10.38 27.87
CA GLN A 39 11.42 -11.39 26.86
C GLN A 39 12.67 -11.03 26.04
N LYS A 40 13.48 -12.04 25.74
CA LYS A 40 14.73 -11.89 24.97
C LYS A 40 14.75 -12.82 23.77
N PHE A 41 15.03 -12.26 22.61
CA PHE A 41 15.37 -13.01 21.41
C PHE A 41 16.88 -13.03 21.27
N THR A 42 17.50 -14.20 21.43
CA THR A 42 18.96 -14.34 21.39
C THR A 42 19.49 -14.62 19.99
N VAL A 43 20.78 -14.37 19.78
CA VAL A 43 21.51 -14.70 18.55
C VAL A 43 21.38 -16.20 18.27
N THR A 44 21.55 -17.03 19.30
CA THR A 44 21.37 -18.48 19.21
C THR A 44 19.98 -18.85 18.71
N LYS A 45 18.91 -18.35 19.36
CA LYS A 45 17.52 -18.68 18.99
C LYS A 45 17.17 -18.28 17.57
N MET A 46 17.57 -17.07 17.16
CA MET A 46 17.33 -16.59 15.80
C MET A 46 18.11 -17.44 14.77
N SER A 47 19.36 -17.80 15.07
CA SER A 47 20.18 -18.62 14.17
C SER A 47 19.59 -20.01 13.94
N GLU A 48 19.02 -20.63 14.99
CA GLU A 48 18.34 -21.92 14.89
C GLU A 48 17.05 -21.83 14.08
N LEU A 49 16.21 -20.81 14.33
CA LEU A 49 14.97 -20.57 13.59
C LEU A 49 15.25 -20.38 12.09
N LEU A 50 16.19 -19.50 11.74
CA LEU A 50 16.54 -19.24 10.35
C LEU A 50 17.23 -20.45 9.71
N GLY A 51 18.20 -21.05 10.39
CA GLY A 51 19.00 -22.14 9.86
C GLY A 51 18.21 -23.41 9.57
N ARG A 52 17.17 -23.71 10.38
CA ARG A 52 16.29 -24.87 10.19
C ARG A 52 15.10 -24.60 9.26
N SER A 53 14.84 -23.34 8.92
CA SER A 53 13.75 -22.95 8.01
C SER A 53 14.20 -22.89 6.56
N GLN A 54 13.22 -22.79 5.66
CA GLN A 54 13.45 -22.51 4.23
C GLN A 54 13.58 -21.01 3.92
N ALA A 55 13.58 -20.13 4.93
CA ALA A 55 13.66 -18.70 4.71
C ALA A 55 15.01 -18.30 4.09
N PRO A 56 15.06 -17.31 3.17
CA PRO A 56 16.32 -16.80 2.66
C PRO A 56 17.20 -16.22 3.79
N LEU A 57 18.49 -16.60 3.84
CA LEU A 57 19.45 -16.02 4.77
C LEU A 57 19.92 -14.66 4.27
N ARG A 58 19.05 -13.66 4.39
CA ARG A 58 19.32 -12.28 4.00
C ARG A 58 19.05 -11.32 5.16
N LYS A 59 19.74 -10.17 5.15
CA LYS A 59 19.63 -9.14 6.19
C LYS A 59 18.21 -8.60 6.34
N ASP A 60 17.51 -8.34 5.23
CA ASP A 60 16.13 -7.86 5.22
C ASP A 60 15.16 -8.87 5.87
N VAL A 61 15.30 -10.16 5.55
CA VAL A 61 14.48 -11.23 6.12
C VAL A 61 14.72 -11.37 7.62
N ALA A 62 15.98 -11.33 8.06
CA ALA A 62 16.33 -11.42 9.46
C ALA A 62 15.84 -10.18 10.26
N ASN A 63 15.99 -8.98 9.70
CA ASN A 63 15.43 -7.75 10.29
C ASN A 63 13.89 -7.84 10.42
N ALA A 64 13.21 -8.34 9.40
CA ALA A 64 11.77 -8.55 9.45
C ALA A 64 11.38 -9.53 10.55
N LEU A 65 12.08 -10.67 10.67
CA LEU A 65 11.83 -11.65 11.73
C LEU A 65 12.01 -11.07 13.13
N ALA A 66 13.06 -10.28 13.37
CA ALA A 66 13.29 -9.64 14.65
C ALA A 66 12.14 -8.68 15.02
N ASN A 67 11.64 -7.89 14.06
CA ASN A 67 10.51 -6.98 14.29
C ASN A 67 9.18 -7.71 14.47
N ILE A 68 8.93 -8.77 13.71
CA ILE A 68 7.75 -9.64 13.90
C ILE A 68 7.78 -10.24 15.31
N TRP A 69 8.95 -10.72 15.74
CA TRP A 69 9.12 -11.25 17.09
C TRP A 69 8.78 -10.21 18.15
N VAL A 70 9.34 -8.99 18.07
CA VAL A 70 9.02 -7.90 19.01
C VAL A 70 7.53 -7.62 19.02
N ASN A 71 6.91 -7.44 17.84
CA ASN A 71 5.50 -7.08 17.74
C ASN A 71 4.59 -8.16 18.36
N TYR A 72 4.84 -9.45 18.09
CA TYR A 72 4.06 -10.54 18.67
C TYR A 72 4.25 -10.66 20.18
N GLN A 73 5.48 -10.48 20.68
CA GLN A 73 5.74 -10.47 22.11
C GLN A 73 5.02 -9.33 22.82
N LEU A 74 5.04 -8.12 22.25
CA LEU A 74 4.33 -6.97 22.83
C LEU A 74 2.81 -7.14 22.82
N VAL A 75 2.23 -7.77 21.77
CA VAL A 75 0.82 -8.19 21.79
C VAL A 75 0.58 -9.15 22.96
N GLY A 76 1.46 -10.12 23.15
CA GLY A 76 1.42 -11.07 24.27
C GLY A 76 1.50 -10.40 25.64
N VAL A 77 2.41 -9.43 25.83
CA VAL A 77 2.53 -8.61 27.05
C VAL A 77 1.20 -7.89 27.32
N SER A 78 0.63 -7.23 26.32
CA SER A 78 -0.65 -6.51 26.48
C SER A 78 -1.79 -7.45 26.87
N ALA A 79 -1.80 -8.69 26.34
CA ALA A 79 -2.80 -9.68 26.68
C ALA A 79 -2.60 -10.24 28.09
N ALA A 80 -1.36 -10.57 28.48
CA ALA A 80 -1.02 -11.07 29.80
C ALA A 80 -1.33 -10.07 30.92
N ARG A 81 -1.14 -8.78 30.65
CA ARG A 81 -1.46 -7.68 31.57
C ARG A 81 -2.93 -7.25 31.52
N ASN A 82 -3.73 -7.87 30.65
CA ASN A 82 -5.11 -7.47 30.35
C ASN A 82 -5.24 -5.97 30.05
N ASP A 83 -4.27 -5.43 29.31
CA ASP A 83 -4.19 -4.03 28.96
C ASP A 83 -5.13 -3.72 27.79
N SER A 84 -6.07 -2.79 28.02
CA SER A 84 -7.06 -2.34 27.04
C SER A 84 -6.44 -1.52 25.91
N LEU A 85 -5.26 -0.91 26.13
CA LEU A 85 -4.62 0.01 25.20
C LEU A 85 -5.56 1.13 24.70
N ASN A 86 -6.48 1.59 25.55
CA ASN A 86 -7.53 2.55 25.20
C ASN A 86 -7.24 4.00 25.64
N ASP A 87 -5.98 4.31 25.97
CA ASP A 87 -5.57 5.70 26.26
C ASP A 87 -5.77 6.56 25.02
N GLN A 88 -6.64 7.58 25.10
CA GLN A 88 -7.06 8.33 23.92
C GLN A 88 -5.90 9.10 23.28
N LYS A 89 -4.98 9.65 24.07
CA LYS A 89 -3.85 10.42 23.55
C LYS A 89 -2.92 9.53 22.76
N LEU A 90 -2.59 8.36 23.32
CA LEU A 90 -1.75 7.36 22.67
C LEU A 90 -2.42 6.80 21.40
N LEU A 91 -3.73 6.54 21.44
CA LEU A 91 -4.49 6.12 20.27
C LEU A 91 -4.46 7.19 19.17
N ASP A 92 -4.73 8.45 19.50
CA ASP A 92 -4.73 9.54 18.52
C ASP A 92 -3.35 9.76 17.91
N GLU A 93 -2.28 9.58 18.68
CA GLU A 93 -0.92 9.63 18.16
C GLU A 93 -0.64 8.50 17.15
N ALA A 94 -1.05 7.27 17.48
CA ALA A 94 -0.92 6.12 16.59
C ALA A 94 -1.79 6.22 15.33
N LEU A 95 -2.98 6.79 15.48
CA LEU A 95 -3.98 6.98 14.42
C LEU A 95 -3.80 8.30 13.66
N TRP A 96 -2.76 9.06 13.97
CA TRP A 96 -2.49 10.36 13.35
C TRP A 96 -2.59 10.38 11.82
N PRO A 97 -2.07 9.39 11.05
CA PRO A 97 -2.20 9.43 9.59
C PRO A 97 -3.65 9.42 9.10
N PHE A 98 -4.54 8.72 9.81
CA PHE A 98 -5.97 8.67 9.51
C PHE A 98 -6.66 9.97 9.91
N ILE A 99 -6.36 10.48 11.11
CA ILE A 99 -6.87 11.76 11.62
C ILE A 99 -6.47 12.91 10.70
N ALA A 100 -5.19 12.98 10.32
CA ALA A 100 -4.65 13.97 9.39
C ALA A 100 -5.36 13.91 8.02
N ASN A 101 -5.57 12.71 7.48
CA ASN A 101 -6.33 12.54 6.24
C ASN A 101 -7.79 13.02 6.38
N MET A 102 -8.45 12.77 7.51
CA MET A 102 -9.81 13.25 7.74
C MET A 102 -9.87 14.79 7.78
N LYS A 103 -8.91 15.44 8.45
CA LYS A 103 -8.78 16.91 8.47
C LYS A 103 -8.54 17.46 7.07
N ALA A 104 -7.53 16.94 6.38
CA ALA A 104 -7.16 17.37 5.03
C ALA A 104 -8.31 17.17 4.04
N LYS A 105 -8.98 16.01 4.08
CA LYS A 105 -10.14 15.72 3.23
C LYS A 105 -11.29 16.68 3.53
N THR A 106 -11.59 16.94 4.79
CA THR A 106 -12.71 17.82 5.18
C THR A 106 -12.46 19.24 4.70
N TRP A 107 -11.24 19.73 4.84
CA TRP A 107 -10.82 21.02 4.30
C TRP A 107 -10.91 21.04 2.77
N TYR A 108 -10.31 20.07 2.09
CA TYR A 108 -10.34 19.95 0.64
C TYR A 108 -11.78 19.92 0.11
N ASP A 109 -12.66 19.12 0.70
CA ASP A 109 -14.08 19.05 0.34
C ASP A 109 -14.78 20.42 0.52
N SER A 110 -14.39 21.20 1.53
CA SER A 110 -14.93 22.54 1.76
C SER A 110 -14.51 23.53 0.65
N VAL A 111 -13.25 23.46 0.22
CA VAL A 111 -12.72 24.26 -0.90
C VAL A 111 -13.39 23.82 -2.21
N ALA A 112 -13.46 22.51 -2.45
CA ALA A 112 -14.02 21.91 -3.66
C ALA A 112 -15.52 22.23 -3.84
N LYS A 113 -16.28 22.42 -2.75
CA LYS A 113 -17.67 22.89 -2.82
C LYS A 113 -17.80 24.30 -3.43
N GLY A 114 -16.77 25.13 -3.31
CA GLY A 114 -16.73 26.47 -3.89
C GLY A 114 -16.33 26.49 -5.37
N TRP A 115 -15.87 25.39 -5.93
CA TRP A 115 -15.48 25.34 -7.34
C TRP A 115 -16.70 25.35 -8.26
N ALA A 116 -16.59 26.12 -9.34
CA ALA A 116 -17.66 26.27 -10.31
C ALA A 116 -17.99 24.91 -10.95
N LYS A 117 -19.29 24.58 -10.96
CA LYS A 117 -19.82 23.44 -11.70
C LYS A 117 -20.41 23.97 -13.00
N PRO A 118 -19.90 23.53 -14.17
CA PRO A 118 -20.38 24.05 -15.43
C PRO A 118 -21.85 23.72 -15.63
N ASP A 119 -22.64 24.72 -16.00
CA ASP A 119 -24.01 24.52 -16.44
C ASP A 119 -24.07 24.01 -17.89
N SER A 120 -25.29 23.82 -18.42
CA SER A 120 -25.47 23.37 -19.79
C SER A 120 -24.92 24.33 -20.85
N SER A 121 -24.88 25.64 -20.57
CA SER A 121 -24.35 26.62 -21.52
C SER A 121 -22.82 26.55 -21.59
N GLN A 122 -22.18 26.35 -20.44
CA GLN A 122 -20.73 26.17 -20.32
C GLN A 122 -20.29 24.84 -20.93
N ALA A 123 -21.03 23.75 -20.67
CA ALA A 123 -20.76 22.46 -21.32
C ALA A 123 -20.91 22.53 -22.86
N LEU A 124 -21.91 23.27 -23.36
CA LEU A 124 -22.04 23.53 -24.79
C LEU A 124 -20.86 24.35 -25.34
N ALA A 125 -20.38 25.37 -24.61
CA ALA A 125 -19.20 26.14 -25.02
C ALA A 125 -17.93 25.28 -25.09
N MET A 126 -17.73 24.38 -24.11
CA MET A 126 -16.63 23.40 -24.11
C MET A 126 -16.74 22.41 -25.28
N TYR A 127 -17.97 22.01 -25.63
CA TYR A 127 -18.22 21.14 -26.79
C TYR A 127 -17.96 21.84 -28.13
N ASN A 128 -18.40 23.09 -28.27
CA ASN A 128 -18.22 23.87 -29.48
C ASN A 128 -16.75 24.27 -29.72
N SER A 129 -16.01 24.54 -28.65
CA SER A 129 -14.57 24.81 -28.69
C SER A 129 -13.70 23.55 -28.82
N ALA A 130 -14.32 22.36 -28.82
CA ALA A 130 -13.63 21.07 -28.84
C ALA A 130 -12.68 20.84 -27.65
N GLU A 131 -12.94 21.48 -26.52
CA GLU A 131 -12.28 21.19 -25.23
C GLU A 131 -12.71 19.82 -24.71
N ILE A 132 -13.99 19.51 -24.86
CA ILE A 132 -14.58 18.18 -24.61
C ILE A 132 -15.36 17.78 -25.85
N MET A 133 -15.14 16.57 -26.33
CA MET A 133 -15.78 16.04 -27.53
C MET A 133 -16.44 14.70 -27.21
N THR A 134 -17.44 14.34 -27.99
CA THR A 134 -17.98 12.99 -28.07
C THR A 134 -18.39 12.75 -29.51
N ALA A 135 -18.26 11.51 -29.96
CA ALA A 135 -18.65 11.11 -31.30
C ALA A 135 -19.05 9.65 -31.30
N ALA A 136 -19.89 9.28 -32.24
CA ALA A 136 -20.07 7.88 -32.60
C ALA A 136 -19.18 7.53 -33.79
N HIS A 137 -18.63 6.32 -33.83
CA HIS A 137 -17.80 5.90 -34.95
C HIS A 137 -18.04 4.46 -35.40
N ILE A 138 -17.68 4.21 -36.66
CA ILE A 138 -17.60 2.88 -37.26
C ILE A 138 -16.16 2.70 -37.72
N LEU A 139 -15.49 1.69 -37.16
CA LEU A 139 -14.11 1.36 -37.48
C LEU A 139 -14.04 0.13 -38.37
N ILE A 140 -13.34 0.24 -39.50
CA ILE A 140 -12.88 -0.87 -40.32
C ILE A 140 -11.36 -0.99 -40.16
N LEU A 141 -10.90 -2.03 -39.49
CA LEU A 141 -9.49 -2.23 -39.14
C LEU A 141 -8.64 -2.48 -40.38
N THR A 142 -7.46 -1.85 -40.42
CA THR A 142 -6.43 -2.09 -41.45
C THR A 142 -5.03 -2.30 -40.88
N GLN A 143 -4.88 -2.22 -39.56
CA GLN A 143 -3.61 -2.45 -38.88
C GLN A 143 -3.08 -3.86 -39.19
N GLY A 144 -1.82 -3.94 -39.63
CA GLY A 144 -1.18 -5.20 -40.02
C GLY A 144 -1.62 -5.80 -41.36
N MET A 145 -2.49 -5.12 -42.12
CA MET A 145 -2.95 -5.61 -43.42
C MET A 145 -2.00 -5.22 -44.57
N ALA A 146 -1.88 -6.11 -45.56
CA ALA A 146 -1.18 -5.83 -46.81
C ALA A 146 -1.93 -4.78 -47.67
N PRO A 147 -1.26 -4.06 -48.59
CA PRO A 147 -1.89 -3.00 -49.39
C PRO A 147 -3.18 -3.41 -50.11
N GLY A 148 -3.22 -4.61 -50.70
CA GLY A 148 -4.43 -5.13 -51.36
C GLY A 148 -5.62 -5.34 -50.42
N GLN A 149 -5.36 -5.75 -49.17
CA GLN A 149 -6.38 -5.89 -48.13
C GLN A 149 -6.85 -4.52 -47.62
N LYS A 150 -5.95 -3.54 -47.52
CA LYS A 150 -6.32 -2.15 -47.20
C LYS A 150 -7.25 -1.55 -48.25
N ALA A 151 -7.03 -1.86 -49.53
CA ALA A 151 -7.92 -1.43 -50.62
C ALA A 151 -9.33 -2.03 -50.48
N GLN A 152 -9.44 -3.30 -50.10
CA GLN A 152 -10.73 -3.95 -49.83
C GLN A 152 -11.43 -3.34 -48.61
N ALA A 153 -10.69 -3.07 -47.53
CA ALA A 153 -11.21 -2.40 -46.35
C ALA A 153 -11.72 -0.98 -46.67
N LEU A 154 -11.00 -0.25 -47.53
CA LEU A 154 -11.44 1.07 -48.01
C LEU A 154 -12.73 0.97 -48.82
N GLN A 155 -12.83 -0.04 -49.70
CA GLN A 155 -14.05 -0.25 -50.47
C GLN A 155 -15.24 -0.59 -49.55
N LYS A 156 -15.02 -1.41 -48.51
CA LYS A 156 -16.03 -1.68 -47.48
C LYS A 156 -16.44 -0.40 -46.76
N ALA A 157 -15.48 0.43 -46.35
CA ALA A 157 -15.76 1.71 -45.71
C ALA A 157 -16.55 2.66 -46.63
N LYS A 158 -16.24 2.72 -47.94
CA LYS A 158 -17.00 3.48 -48.94
C LYS A 158 -18.44 3.01 -49.05
N THR A 159 -18.67 1.70 -49.14
CA THR A 159 -20.01 1.12 -49.19
C THR A 159 -20.82 1.45 -47.94
N ILE A 160 -20.23 1.27 -46.76
CA ILE A 160 -20.86 1.64 -45.49
C ILE A 160 -21.18 3.13 -45.50
N ARG A 161 -20.21 3.99 -45.80
CA ARG A 161 -20.39 5.44 -45.79
C ARG A 161 -21.52 5.91 -46.69
N ALA A 162 -21.64 5.32 -47.89
CA ALA A 162 -22.70 5.65 -48.84
C ALA A 162 -24.11 5.28 -48.33
N SER A 163 -24.22 4.23 -47.50
CA SER A 163 -25.50 3.78 -46.92
C SER A 163 -25.90 4.48 -45.61
N LEU A 164 -24.98 5.24 -45.00
CA LEU A 164 -25.20 5.82 -43.67
C LEU A 164 -26.08 7.07 -43.73
N THR A 165 -27.05 7.09 -42.83
CA THR A 165 -27.82 8.27 -42.42
C THR A 165 -27.66 8.45 -40.91
N THR A 166 -28.00 9.63 -40.40
CA THR A 166 -27.97 9.86 -38.94
C THR A 166 -28.87 8.89 -38.18
N ALA A 167 -30.00 8.51 -38.77
CA ALA A 167 -30.98 7.60 -38.17
C ALA A 167 -30.51 6.13 -38.12
N ASN A 168 -29.76 5.66 -39.12
CA ASN A 168 -29.32 4.25 -39.17
C ASN A 168 -27.91 4.03 -38.60
N PHE A 169 -27.17 5.10 -38.28
CA PHE A 169 -25.75 5.02 -37.90
C PHE A 169 -25.50 4.04 -36.76
N ALA A 170 -26.28 4.12 -35.68
CA ALA A 170 -26.11 3.25 -34.52
C ALA A 170 -26.33 1.77 -34.86
N THR A 171 -27.32 1.46 -35.68
CA THR A 171 -27.60 0.09 -36.13
C THR A 171 -26.48 -0.46 -37.00
N VAL A 172 -26.00 0.36 -37.94
CA VAL A 172 -24.88 -0.02 -38.82
C VAL A 172 -23.59 -0.16 -38.01
N ALA A 173 -23.34 0.70 -37.02
CA ALA A 173 -22.20 0.60 -36.13
C ALA A 173 -22.21 -0.72 -35.34
N LYS A 174 -23.36 -1.12 -34.79
CA LYS A 174 -23.51 -2.42 -34.10
C LYS A 174 -23.18 -3.61 -34.99
N LYS A 175 -23.58 -3.53 -36.26
CA LYS A 175 -23.41 -4.62 -37.22
C LYS A 175 -22.00 -4.67 -37.82
N GLU A 176 -21.49 -3.53 -38.26
CA GLU A 176 -20.35 -3.44 -39.16
C GLU A 176 -19.06 -2.96 -38.47
N SER A 177 -19.15 -2.28 -37.33
CA SER A 177 -17.96 -1.79 -36.64
C SER A 177 -17.12 -2.95 -36.11
N GLN A 178 -15.81 -2.83 -36.32
CA GLN A 178 -14.81 -3.74 -35.80
C GLN A 178 -14.23 -3.27 -34.46
N ASP A 179 -14.56 -2.04 -34.03
CA ASP A 179 -14.47 -1.67 -32.62
C ASP A 179 -15.69 -2.25 -31.88
N LYS A 180 -15.49 -3.37 -31.17
CA LYS A 180 -16.56 -4.08 -30.48
C LYS A 180 -17.07 -3.35 -29.24
N GLN A 181 -16.25 -2.53 -28.59
CA GLN A 181 -16.63 -1.84 -27.38
C GLN A 181 -17.63 -0.73 -27.68
N SER A 182 -17.29 0.19 -28.58
CA SER A 182 -18.20 1.26 -28.98
C SER A 182 -19.27 0.77 -29.94
N GLY A 183 -18.98 -0.20 -30.82
CA GLY A 183 -19.92 -0.74 -31.79
C GLY A 183 -21.22 -1.23 -31.15
N GLN A 184 -21.13 -1.97 -30.03
CA GLN A 184 -22.29 -2.42 -29.26
C GLN A 184 -23.16 -1.27 -28.74
N GLN A 185 -22.55 -0.10 -28.50
CA GLN A 185 -23.21 1.13 -28.07
C GLN A 185 -23.62 2.03 -29.25
N GLY A 186 -23.74 1.47 -30.46
CA GLY A 186 -24.07 2.24 -31.65
C GLY A 186 -22.92 3.12 -32.15
N GLY A 187 -21.69 2.73 -31.83
CA GLY A 187 -20.47 3.45 -32.15
C GLY A 187 -20.14 4.58 -31.17
N LEU A 188 -21.03 4.91 -30.22
CA LEU A 188 -20.86 6.05 -29.32
C LEU A 188 -19.62 5.88 -28.43
N LEU A 189 -18.75 6.88 -28.43
CA LEU A 189 -17.60 6.98 -27.53
C LEU A 189 -17.96 7.83 -26.31
N PRO A 190 -17.50 7.46 -25.09
CA PRO A 190 -17.54 8.34 -23.94
C PRO A 190 -16.90 9.70 -24.26
N PRO A 191 -17.32 10.79 -23.58
CA PRO A 191 -16.67 12.09 -23.77
C PRO A 191 -15.16 12.02 -23.54
N PHE A 192 -14.40 12.68 -24.39
CA PHE A 192 -12.94 12.73 -24.36
C PHE A 192 -12.43 14.16 -24.56
N ARG A 193 -11.23 14.43 -24.07
CA ARG A 193 -10.54 15.73 -24.16
C ARG A 193 -9.58 15.74 -25.35
N HIS A 194 -9.11 16.95 -25.67
CA HIS A 194 -8.04 17.11 -26.64
C HIS A 194 -6.80 16.27 -26.28
N GLY A 195 -6.27 15.53 -27.25
CA GLY A 195 -5.07 14.69 -27.10
C GLY A 195 -5.34 13.29 -26.55
N GLU A 196 -6.60 12.95 -26.20
CA GLU A 196 -6.96 11.61 -25.73
C GLU A 196 -7.25 10.62 -26.87
N MET A 197 -7.46 11.11 -28.10
CA MET A 197 -7.69 10.31 -29.30
C MET A 197 -6.52 10.44 -30.28
N VAL A 198 -6.39 9.50 -31.23
CA VAL A 198 -5.37 9.61 -32.29
C VAL A 198 -5.60 10.87 -33.13
N PRO A 199 -4.53 11.57 -33.57
CA PRO A 199 -4.65 12.89 -34.19
C PRO A 199 -5.59 12.95 -35.39
N GLU A 200 -5.58 11.92 -36.25
CA GLU A 200 -6.41 11.88 -37.46
C GLU A 200 -7.90 11.76 -37.11
N PHE A 201 -8.23 10.91 -36.13
CA PHE A 201 -9.60 10.74 -35.65
C PHE A 201 -10.11 12.04 -35.02
N GLU A 202 -9.31 12.65 -34.15
CA GLU A 202 -9.68 13.90 -33.49
C GLU A 202 -9.90 15.03 -34.51
N ALA A 203 -9.02 15.15 -35.51
CA ALA A 203 -9.19 16.10 -36.61
C ALA A 203 -10.49 15.84 -37.38
N GLY A 204 -10.83 14.57 -37.63
CA GLY A 204 -12.10 14.17 -38.24
C GLY A 204 -13.33 14.57 -37.41
N VAL A 205 -13.29 14.39 -36.09
CA VAL A 205 -14.36 14.83 -35.16
C VAL A 205 -14.50 16.35 -35.20
N LYS A 206 -13.39 17.10 -35.13
CA LYS A 206 -13.38 18.56 -35.15
C LYS A 206 -13.89 19.14 -36.47
N ALA A 207 -13.57 18.50 -37.60
CA ALA A 207 -14.02 18.91 -38.93
C ALA A 207 -15.50 18.59 -39.19
N THR A 208 -16.07 17.62 -38.48
CA THR A 208 -17.48 17.23 -38.61
C THR A 208 -18.34 18.14 -37.75
N LYS A 209 -19.40 18.75 -38.30
CA LYS A 209 -20.30 19.59 -37.52
C LYS A 209 -21.27 18.75 -36.67
N PRO A 210 -21.74 19.25 -35.53
CA PRO A 210 -22.81 18.58 -34.78
C PRO A 210 -24.03 18.30 -35.67
N GLY A 211 -24.52 17.07 -35.65
CA GLY A 211 -25.59 16.56 -36.51
C GLY A 211 -25.11 15.85 -37.78
N GLU A 212 -23.83 15.94 -38.14
CA GLU A 212 -23.31 15.42 -39.41
C GLU A 212 -22.57 14.08 -39.28
N ILE A 213 -22.34 13.46 -40.44
CA ILE A 213 -21.50 12.28 -40.62
C ILE A 213 -20.29 12.67 -41.49
N SER A 214 -19.09 12.39 -40.99
CA SER A 214 -17.81 12.70 -41.63
C SER A 214 -17.62 11.98 -42.97
N GLY A 215 -16.58 12.34 -43.71
CA GLY A 215 -15.98 11.45 -44.71
C GLY A 215 -15.33 10.21 -44.08
N ILE A 216 -14.60 9.44 -44.86
CA ILE A 216 -13.76 8.35 -44.34
C ILE A 216 -12.46 8.96 -43.84
N ILE A 217 -12.11 8.70 -42.59
CA ILE A 217 -10.90 9.17 -41.93
C ILE A 217 -9.96 7.98 -41.78
N GLU A 218 -8.74 8.06 -42.30
CA GLU A 218 -7.72 7.04 -42.10
C GLU A 218 -6.91 7.34 -40.84
N SER A 219 -6.65 6.33 -40.02
CA SER A 219 -5.66 6.39 -38.94
C SER A 219 -4.84 5.11 -38.90
N GLN A 220 -3.86 5.04 -38.00
CA GLN A 220 -3.05 3.84 -37.78
C GLN A 220 -3.86 2.55 -37.52
N PHE A 221 -5.09 2.66 -37.01
CA PHE A 221 -5.96 1.51 -36.75
C PHE A 221 -6.71 1.03 -37.99
N GLY A 222 -7.08 1.94 -38.89
CA GLY A 222 -8.10 1.65 -39.88
C GLY A 222 -8.77 2.88 -40.47
N TYR A 223 -9.89 2.60 -41.14
CA TYR A 223 -10.80 3.61 -41.67
C TYR A 223 -11.94 3.83 -40.69
N HIS A 224 -12.16 5.09 -40.35
CA HIS A 224 -13.20 5.54 -39.43
C HIS A 224 -14.24 6.33 -40.19
N ILE A 225 -15.51 6.12 -39.84
CA ILE A 225 -16.60 7.01 -40.23
C ILE A 225 -17.20 7.52 -38.93
N ILE A 226 -17.29 8.84 -38.80
CA ILE A 226 -17.62 9.52 -37.55
C ILE A 226 -18.99 10.17 -37.70
N ARG A 227 -19.84 10.05 -36.69
CA ARG A 227 -21.05 10.85 -36.52
C ARG A 227 -20.86 11.73 -35.29
N ARG A 228 -21.00 13.04 -35.48
CA ARG A 228 -20.99 13.98 -34.36
C ARG A 228 -22.43 14.30 -33.99
N ALA A 229 -22.87 13.93 -32.79
CA ALA A 229 -24.25 14.14 -32.38
C ALA A 229 -24.53 15.65 -32.13
N PRO A 230 -25.76 16.13 -32.39
CA PRO A 230 -26.23 17.41 -31.85
C PRO A 230 -26.10 17.42 -30.33
N TYR A 231 -25.86 18.60 -29.75
CA TYR A 231 -25.64 18.74 -28.30
C TYR A 231 -26.79 18.15 -27.47
N GLU A 232 -28.05 18.36 -27.88
CA GLU A 232 -29.22 17.84 -27.14
C GLU A 232 -29.24 16.30 -27.01
N GLU A 233 -28.66 15.56 -27.96
CA GLU A 233 -28.57 14.10 -27.89
C GLU A 233 -27.53 13.62 -26.86
N VAL A 234 -26.53 14.45 -26.54
CA VAL A 234 -25.37 14.09 -25.70
C VAL A 234 -25.19 15.01 -24.49
N LYS A 235 -26.15 15.89 -24.23
CA LYS A 235 -26.10 16.93 -23.19
C LYS A 235 -25.75 16.36 -21.81
N GLY A 236 -26.38 15.27 -21.41
CA GLY A 236 -26.15 14.66 -20.09
C GLY A 236 -24.70 14.24 -19.88
N SER A 237 -24.11 13.51 -20.85
CA SER A 237 -22.72 13.06 -20.76
C SER A 237 -21.73 14.21 -20.88
N LEU A 238 -22.02 15.21 -21.72
CA LEU A 238 -21.18 16.41 -21.86
C LEU A 238 -21.18 17.28 -20.61
N VAL A 239 -22.33 17.50 -19.97
CA VAL A 239 -22.40 18.24 -18.69
C VAL A 239 -21.61 17.52 -17.60
N GLN A 240 -21.73 16.20 -17.51
CA GLN A 240 -20.95 15.41 -16.56
C GLN A 240 -19.45 15.50 -16.84
N ALA A 241 -19.04 15.34 -18.10
CA ALA A 241 -17.63 15.44 -18.51
C ALA A 241 -17.05 16.84 -18.28
N ALA A 242 -17.82 17.89 -18.59
CA ALA A 242 -17.50 19.27 -18.29
C ALA A 242 -17.29 19.48 -16.80
N GLY A 243 -18.17 18.92 -15.97
CA GLY A 243 -18.02 18.92 -14.51
C GLY A 243 -16.69 18.30 -14.07
N THR A 244 -16.39 17.09 -14.53
CA THR A 244 -15.14 16.39 -14.19
C THR A 244 -13.90 17.16 -14.65
N ALA A 245 -13.92 17.74 -15.86
CA ALA A 245 -12.81 18.53 -16.40
C ALA A 245 -12.61 19.84 -15.62
N SER A 246 -13.71 20.53 -15.27
CA SER A 246 -13.68 21.76 -14.48
C SER A 246 -13.14 21.50 -13.07
N MET A 247 -13.57 20.42 -12.44
CA MET A 247 -13.05 19.99 -11.14
C MET A 247 -11.55 19.67 -11.20
N ALA A 248 -11.10 18.92 -12.21
CA ALA A 248 -9.68 18.60 -12.37
C ALA A 248 -8.82 19.85 -12.62
N ARG A 249 -9.34 20.82 -13.39
CA ARG A 249 -8.67 22.11 -13.58
C ARG A 249 -8.61 22.90 -12.28
N ALA A 250 -9.71 23.00 -11.55
CA ALA A 250 -9.77 23.73 -10.30
C ALA A 250 -8.84 23.12 -9.23
N ASP A 251 -8.77 21.79 -9.14
CA ASP A 251 -7.82 21.06 -8.31
C ASP A 251 -6.37 21.39 -8.68
N SER A 252 -6.02 21.28 -9.97
CA SER A 252 -4.68 21.62 -10.46
C SER A 252 -4.28 23.06 -10.13
N VAL A 253 -5.20 24.02 -10.33
CA VAL A 253 -4.97 25.43 -10.00
C VAL A 253 -4.80 25.62 -8.49
N TYR A 254 -5.63 24.98 -7.68
CA TYR A 254 -5.56 25.05 -6.22
C TYR A 254 -4.23 24.49 -5.70
N MET A 255 -3.83 23.29 -6.14
CA MET A 255 -2.55 22.67 -5.78
C MET A 255 -1.36 23.52 -6.23
N ALA A 256 -1.35 23.99 -7.48
CA ALA A 256 -0.27 24.83 -7.99
C ALA A 256 -0.15 26.16 -7.23
N THR A 257 -1.27 26.73 -6.80
CA THR A 257 -1.30 27.94 -5.97
C THR A 257 -0.70 27.66 -4.60
N LEU A 258 -1.13 26.60 -3.91
CA LEU A 258 -0.57 26.20 -2.62
C LEU A 258 0.94 25.96 -2.71
N GLU A 259 1.40 25.20 -3.69
CA GLU A 259 2.83 24.88 -3.88
C GLU A 259 3.66 26.14 -4.14
N LYS A 260 3.16 27.04 -5.00
CA LYS A 260 3.81 28.30 -5.34
C LYS A 260 3.91 29.23 -4.13
N ASP A 261 2.81 29.43 -3.41
CA ASP A 261 2.75 30.34 -2.27
C ASP A 261 3.60 29.81 -1.10
N ALA A 262 3.63 28.49 -0.93
CA ALA A 262 4.46 27.82 0.05
C ALA A 262 5.94 27.75 -0.36
N LYS A 263 6.32 28.04 -1.61
CA LYS A 263 7.71 27.94 -2.10
C LYS A 263 8.32 26.56 -1.83
N VAL A 264 7.64 25.51 -2.28
CA VAL A 264 8.06 24.13 -2.04
C VAL A 264 9.40 23.83 -2.72
N GLU A 265 10.28 23.14 -2.00
CA GLU A 265 11.54 22.61 -2.51
C GLU A 265 11.71 21.15 -2.07
N VAL A 266 11.79 20.22 -3.02
CA VAL A 266 12.16 18.82 -2.76
C VAL A 266 13.68 18.70 -2.80
N LYS A 267 14.28 18.10 -1.76
CA LYS A 267 15.74 18.00 -1.67
C LYS A 267 16.28 16.99 -2.70
N PRO A 268 17.46 17.26 -3.31
CA PRO A 268 18.08 16.32 -4.24
C PRO A 268 18.57 15.07 -3.50
N ASN A 269 18.84 13.99 -4.24
CA ASN A 269 19.46 12.76 -3.74
C ASN A 269 18.72 12.07 -2.58
N VAL A 270 17.41 12.29 -2.45
CA VAL A 270 16.57 11.64 -1.42
C VAL A 270 16.05 10.27 -1.84
N ALA A 271 16.33 9.81 -3.07
CA ALA A 271 15.72 8.62 -3.66
C ALA A 271 15.93 7.36 -2.81
N GLN A 272 17.17 7.05 -2.46
CA GLN A 272 17.48 5.89 -1.63
C GLN A 272 16.81 5.97 -0.26
N LYS A 273 16.86 7.15 0.39
CA LYS A 273 16.25 7.36 1.70
C LYS A 273 14.73 7.14 1.66
N VAL A 274 14.06 7.65 0.63
CA VAL A 274 12.62 7.44 0.42
C VAL A 274 12.30 5.96 0.21
N ARG A 275 13.13 5.21 -0.52
CA ARG A 275 12.97 3.76 -0.68
C ARG A 275 13.08 3.04 0.66
N ASP A 276 14.13 3.34 1.42
CA ASP A 276 14.37 2.73 2.73
C ASP A 276 13.17 2.97 3.68
N ILE A 277 12.67 4.20 3.73
CA ILE A 277 11.49 4.58 4.54
C ILE A 277 10.23 3.87 4.06
N THR A 278 10.03 3.74 2.74
CA THR A 278 8.80 3.12 2.22
C THR A 278 8.79 1.61 2.47
N VAL A 279 9.96 0.97 2.48
CA VAL A 279 10.11 -0.46 2.76
C VAL A 279 9.99 -0.77 4.25
N ASP A 280 10.55 0.07 5.11
CA ASP A 280 10.53 -0.12 6.57
C ASP A 280 10.18 1.19 7.28
N PRO A 281 8.92 1.63 7.23
CA PRO A 281 8.53 2.89 7.85
C PRO A 281 8.65 2.83 9.39
N GLU A 282 8.45 1.66 10.00
CA GLU A 282 8.49 1.51 11.45
C GLU A 282 9.88 1.80 12.03
N SER A 283 10.94 1.24 11.45
CA SER A 283 12.31 1.54 11.89
C SER A 283 12.74 2.99 11.60
N ASN A 284 12.03 3.69 10.72
CA ASN A 284 12.36 5.05 10.28
C ASN A 284 11.51 6.15 10.94
N LEU A 285 10.66 5.84 11.93
CA LEU A 285 9.83 6.85 12.62
C LEU A 285 10.65 7.99 13.27
N GLY A 286 11.87 7.70 13.72
CA GLY A 286 12.79 8.69 14.31
C GLY A 286 13.73 9.37 13.31
N GLU A 287 13.60 9.12 12.01
CA GLU A 287 14.49 9.66 10.99
C GLU A 287 14.28 11.18 10.80
N ASN A 288 15.36 11.96 10.91
CA ASN A 288 15.30 13.42 10.91
C ASN A 288 15.77 14.05 9.60
N THR A 289 16.23 13.24 8.64
CA THR A 289 16.62 13.72 7.31
C THR A 289 15.48 14.51 6.68
N VAL A 290 15.76 15.76 6.27
CA VAL A 290 14.79 16.63 5.59
C VAL A 290 14.73 16.25 4.13
N ILE A 291 13.54 15.85 3.66
CA ILE A 291 13.33 15.42 2.26
C ILE A 291 12.64 16.48 1.41
N ALA A 292 11.89 17.40 2.03
CA ALA A 292 11.34 18.57 1.37
C ALA A 292 11.14 19.71 2.37
N THR A 293 11.10 20.95 1.87
CA THR A 293 10.89 22.17 2.66
C THR A 293 9.87 23.09 1.99
N TRP A 294 9.17 23.88 2.79
CA TRP A 294 8.31 24.96 2.33
C TRP A 294 8.26 26.08 3.39
N LYS A 295 7.68 27.23 3.05
CA LYS A 295 7.44 28.32 3.97
C LYS A 295 6.49 27.85 5.08
N GLY A 296 7.03 27.73 6.29
CA GLY A 296 6.26 27.30 7.47
C GLY A 296 6.39 25.81 7.82
N GLY A 297 7.19 25.02 7.08
CA GLY A 297 7.33 23.61 7.40
C GLY A 297 8.39 22.84 6.64
N LYS A 298 8.52 21.57 6.97
CA LYS A 298 9.43 20.62 6.34
C LYS A 298 8.88 19.21 6.44
N LEU A 299 9.16 18.38 5.46
CA LEU A 299 8.90 16.95 5.49
C LEU A 299 10.21 16.25 5.87
N THR A 300 10.20 15.53 6.99
CA THR A 300 11.31 14.67 7.42
C THR A 300 11.06 13.22 7.03
N GLY A 301 12.10 12.39 7.08
CA GLY A 301 11.96 10.95 6.85
C GLY A 301 10.99 10.27 7.82
N GLY A 302 11.02 10.62 9.10
CA GLY A 302 10.09 10.10 10.11
C GLY A 302 8.65 10.56 9.88
N ARG A 303 8.46 11.79 9.40
CA ARG A 303 7.13 12.27 9.01
C ARG A 303 6.59 11.54 7.77
N LEU A 304 7.44 11.30 6.76
CA LEU A 304 7.09 10.44 5.62
C LEU A 304 6.75 9.01 6.09
N ALA A 305 7.52 8.45 7.02
CA ALA A 305 7.28 7.12 7.56
C ALA A 305 5.87 7.00 8.18
N ARG A 306 5.45 8.01 8.97
CA ARG A 306 4.09 8.06 9.51
C ARG A 306 3.03 8.08 8.41
N TRP A 307 3.22 8.86 7.35
CA TRP A 307 2.29 8.84 6.22
C TRP A 307 2.21 7.48 5.54
N VAL A 308 3.36 6.85 5.29
CA VAL A 308 3.43 5.52 4.66
C VAL A 308 2.69 4.48 5.51
N GLN A 309 2.78 4.56 6.85
CA GLN A 309 2.04 3.67 7.76
C GLN A 309 0.51 3.78 7.63
N GLY A 310 0.00 4.93 7.19
CA GLY A 310 -1.43 5.12 6.91
C GLY A 310 -1.89 4.52 5.58
N ILE A 311 -0.97 4.00 4.75
CA ILE A 311 -1.29 3.46 3.43
C ILE A 311 -1.51 1.96 3.53
N PRO A 312 -2.66 1.43 3.06
CA PRO A 312 -2.92 0.01 3.10
C PRO A 312 -1.85 -0.80 2.32
N PRO A 313 -1.33 -1.92 2.87
CA PRO A 313 -0.28 -2.70 2.21
C PRO A 313 -0.64 -3.16 0.79
N GLN A 314 -1.92 -3.47 0.55
CA GLN A 314 -2.45 -3.87 -0.76
C GLN A 314 -2.32 -2.77 -1.84
N ALA A 315 -2.07 -1.53 -1.46
CA ALA A 315 -1.77 -0.46 -2.41
C ALA A 315 -0.39 -0.63 -3.09
N GLY A 316 0.45 -1.56 -2.61
CA GLY A 316 1.70 -1.94 -3.26
C GLY A 316 2.70 -0.77 -3.42
N ILE A 317 2.63 0.23 -2.54
CA ILE A 317 3.42 1.46 -2.68
C ILE A 317 4.92 1.19 -2.56
N ALA A 318 5.33 0.31 -1.65
CA ALA A 318 6.74 -0.08 -1.49
C ALA A 318 7.31 -0.70 -2.78
N GLN A 319 6.58 -1.61 -3.41
CA GLN A 319 7.02 -2.25 -4.66
C GLN A 319 7.11 -1.26 -5.82
N ARG A 320 6.10 -0.39 -5.96
CA ARG A 320 6.10 0.67 -6.98
C ARG A 320 7.25 1.64 -6.79
N ILE A 321 7.56 1.99 -5.54
CA ILE A 321 8.67 2.88 -5.25
C ILE A 321 9.97 2.18 -5.55
N MET A 322 10.24 1.00 -5.00
CA MET A 322 11.49 0.26 -5.25
C MET A 322 11.84 0.10 -6.74
N SER A 323 10.85 -0.10 -7.62
CA SER A 323 11.08 -0.24 -9.06
C SER A 323 11.09 1.08 -9.86
N ALA A 324 10.69 2.20 -9.25
CA ALA A 324 10.63 3.49 -9.93
C ALA A 324 12.03 4.07 -10.19
N PRO A 325 12.29 4.69 -11.36
CA PRO A 325 13.51 5.46 -11.61
C PRO A 325 13.68 6.62 -10.61
N ASP A 326 14.92 7.00 -10.32
CA ASP A 326 15.21 8.10 -9.39
C ASP A 326 14.57 9.42 -9.79
N SER A 327 14.38 9.67 -11.10
CA SER A 327 13.70 10.84 -11.64
C SER A 327 12.22 10.94 -11.25
N VAL A 328 11.58 9.83 -10.86
CA VAL A 328 10.17 9.79 -10.44
C VAL A 328 10.02 10.07 -8.95
N ILE A 329 11.06 9.82 -8.14
CA ILE A 329 10.98 9.94 -6.68
C ILE A 329 10.64 11.36 -6.20
N PRO A 330 11.15 12.45 -6.79
CA PRO A 330 10.74 13.79 -6.40
C PRO A 330 9.23 14.03 -6.55
N GLN A 331 8.58 13.47 -7.58
CA GLN A 331 7.13 13.58 -7.77
C GLN A 331 6.36 12.78 -6.71
N PHE A 332 6.90 11.63 -6.30
CA PHE A 332 6.34 10.88 -5.17
C PHE A 332 6.39 11.69 -3.88
N VAL A 333 7.55 12.28 -3.57
CA VAL A 333 7.71 13.15 -2.39
C VAL A 333 6.75 14.33 -2.46
N MET A 334 6.59 14.95 -3.64
CA MET A 334 5.67 16.06 -3.84
C MET A 334 4.22 15.72 -3.47
N ASN A 335 3.76 14.49 -3.73
CA ASN A 335 2.41 14.08 -3.32
C ASN A 335 2.21 14.11 -1.80
N PHE A 336 3.22 13.78 -1.00
CA PHE A 336 3.14 13.93 0.45
C PHE A 336 3.25 15.38 0.90
N VAL A 337 4.07 16.19 0.20
CA VAL A 337 4.12 17.63 0.48
C VAL A 337 2.76 18.28 0.22
N ARG A 338 2.06 17.94 -0.86
CA ARG A 338 0.68 18.40 -1.11
C ARG A 338 -0.25 18.05 0.05
N ASN A 339 -0.19 16.83 0.56
CA ASN A 339 -0.98 16.43 1.72
C ASN A 339 -0.64 17.27 2.97
N GLU A 340 0.63 17.55 3.22
CA GLU A 340 1.06 18.44 4.32
C GLU A 340 0.55 19.88 4.13
N LEU A 341 0.56 20.40 2.90
CA LEU A 341 0.05 21.75 2.63
C LEU A 341 -1.46 21.83 2.85
N ILE A 342 -2.23 20.84 2.38
CA ILE A 342 -3.66 20.75 2.63
C ILE A 342 -3.95 20.61 4.12
N LEU A 343 -3.18 19.77 4.83
CA LEU A 343 -3.29 19.61 6.27
C LEU A 343 -3.00 20.92 7.02
N ALA A 344 -1.96 21.65 6.62
CA ALA A 344 -1.62 22.94 7.22
C ALA A 344 -2.74 23.98 7.03
N GLU A 345 -3.39 24.01 5.86
CA GLU A 345 -4.57 24.84 5.66
C GLU A 345 -5.76 24.36 6.51
N ALA A 346 -5.98 23.05 6.62
CA ALA A 346 -7.01 22.50 7.49
C ALA A 346 -6.80 22.94 8.97
N GLU A 347 -5.56 22.86 9.47
CA GLU A 347 -5.19 23.27 10.82
C GLU A 347 -5.36 24.78 11.04
N LYS A 348 -4.93 25.61 10.09
CA LYS A 348 -5.13 27.06 10.10
C LYS A 348 -6.60 27.46 10.14
N HIS A 349 -7.47 26.65 9.55
CA HIS A 349 -8.91 26.83 9.55
C HIS A 349 -9.63 26.08 10.69
N ASN A 350 -8.89 25.54 11.67
CA ASN A 350 -9.41 24.80 12.82
C ASN A 350 -10.35 23.64 12.43
N ILE A 351 -10.07 23.00 11.29
CA ILE A 351 -10.82 21.83 10.84
C ILE A 351 -10.45 20.66 11.73
N GLU A 352 -11.42 20.09 12.44
CA GLU A 352 -11.24 18.86 13.22
C GLU A 352 -12.20 17.77 12.75
N PRO A 353 -11.83 16.48 12.87
CA PRO A 353 -12.74 15.39 12.57
C PRO A 353 -13.95 15.38 13.51
N LYS A 354 -15.08 14.85 13.06
CA LYS A 354 -16.27 14.76 13.92
C LYS A 354 -16.04 13.77 15.06
N ALA A 355 -16.62 14.05 16.22
CA ALA A 355 -16.48 13.21 17.41
C ALA A 355 -16.88 11.75 17.16
N ASP A 356 -17.98 11.52 16.43
CA ASP A 356 -18.44 10.17 16.09
C ASP A 356 -17.48 9.42 15.15
N GLU A 357 -16.82 10.14 14.23
CA GLU A 357 -15.85 9.55 13.32
C GLU A 357 -14.56 9.17 14.06
N LEU A 358 -14.09 10.01 15.00
CA LEU A 358 -12.97 9.68 15.88
C LEU A 358 -13.29 8.49 16.78
N LYS A 359 -14.50 8.44 17.34
CA LYS A 359 -14.95 7.31 18.15
C LYS A 359 -14.99 6.02 17.33
N ALA A 360 -15.52 6.07 16.11
CA ALA A 360 -15.53 4.92 15.20
C ALA A 360 -14.11 4.44 14.86
N LEU A 361 -13.18 5.37 14.57
CA LEU A 361 -11.78 5.06 14.27
C LEU A 361 -11.09 4.34 15.45
N ARG A 362 -11.26 4.85 16.67
CA ARG A 362 -10.71 4.24 17.88
C ARG A 362 -11.35 2.87 18.18
N ASN A 363 -12.65 2.72 17.95
CA ASN A 363 -13.32 1.43 18.11
C ASN A 363 -12.83 0.39 17.11
N ASN A 364 -12.59 0.79 15.85
CA ASN A 364 -12.01 -0.09 14.83
C ASN A 364 -10.61 -0.57 15.23
N PHE A 365 -9.78 0.32 15.80
CA PHE A 365 -8.48 -0.07 16.36
C PHE A 365 -8.63 -1.15 17.45
N LEU A 366 -9.54 -0.96 18.41
CA LEU A 366 -9.73 -1.91 19.51
C LEU A 366 -10.27 -3.26 19.03
N LEU A 367 -11.13 -3.24 18.01
CA LEU A 367 -11.62 -4.44 17.35
C LEU A 367 -10.47 -5.18 16.65
N GLU A 368 -9.64 -4.47 15.88
CA GLU A 368 -8.49 -5.04 15.19
C GLU A 368 -7.45 -5.64 16.16
N LEU A 369 -7.17 -4.96 17.27
CA LEU A 369 -6.32 -5.48 18.34
C LEU A 369 -6.89 -6.78 18.93
N THR A 370 -8.19 -6.82 19.17
CA THR A 370 -8.87 -8.01 19.71
C THR A 370 -8.81 -9.17 18.72
N THR A 371 -9.10 -8.93 17.44
CA THR A 371 -8.99 -9.92 16.36
C THR A 371 -7.56 -10.43 16.24
N THR A 372 -6.57 -9.54 16.29
CA THR A 372 -5.14 -9.88 16.23
C THR A 372 -4.73 -10.78 17.39
N LYS A 373 -5.13 -10.45 18.62
CA LYS A 373 -4.89 -11.29 19.81
C LYS A 373 -5.48 -12.69 19.61
N SER A 374 -6.72 -12.78 19.13
CA SER A 374 -7.38 -14.06 18.89
C SER A 374 -6.69 -14.91 17.80
N MET A 375 -6.33 -14.30 16.66
CA MET A 375 -5.62 -14.99 15.56
C MET A 375 -4.24 -15.51 15.96
N LEU A 376 -3.59 -14.87 16.92
CA LEU A 376 -2.31 -15.30 17.50
C LEU A 376 -2.46 -16.30 18.66
N GLY A 377 -3.69 -16.61 19.09
CA GLY A 377 -3.95 -17.44 20.27
C GLY A 377 -3.59 -16.74 21.59
N LEU A 378 -3.56 -15.40 21.60
CA LEU A 378 -3.16 -14.53 22.70
C LEU A 378 -4.38 -13.88 23.38
N ASP A 379 -5.52 -14.57 23.47
CA ASP A 379 -6.68 -14.07 24.21
C ASP A 379 -6.37 -13.97 25.72
N SER A 380 -6.59 -12.79 26.32
CA SER A 380 -6.22 -12.49 27.71
C SER A 380 -6.79 -13.50 28.71
N LYS A 381 -8.07 -13.87 28.55
CA LYS A 381 -8.74 -14.86 29.42
C LYS A 381 -8.10 -16.24 29.32
N SER A 382 -7.86 -16.71 28.09
CA SER A 382 -7.23 -18.02 27.84
C SER A 382 -5.82 -18.10 28.41
N ILE A 383 -5.06 -17.00 28.32
CA ILE A 383 -3.73 -16.86 28.93
C ILE A 383 -3.83 -16.96 30.46
N ALA A 384 -4.74 -16.19 31.08
CA ALA A 384 -4.93 -16.18 32.53
C ALA A 384 -5.32 -17.58 33.07
N ASP A 385 -6.25 -18.26 32.41
CA ASP A 385 -6.69 -19.60 32.78
C ASP A 385 -5.53 -20.61 32.69
N SER A 386 -4.72 -20.54 31.63
CA SER A 386 -3.55 -21.41 31.44
C SER A 386 -2.44 -21.15 32.46
N ALA A 387 -2.23 -19.87 32.80
CA ALA A 387 -1.23 -19.44 33.78
C ALA A 387 -1.57 -20.01 35.17
N LYS A 388 -2.85 -19.89 35.55
CA LYS A 388 -3.38 -20.47 36.79
C LYS A 388 -3.24 -22.00 36.81
N ALA A 389 -3.63 -22.68 35.72
CA ALA A 389 -3.57 -24.14 35.64
C ALA A 389 -2.13 -24.69 35.76
N ARG A 390 -1.13 -23.94 35.29
CA ARG A 390 0.28 -24.34 35.28
C ARG A 390 1.12 -23.74 36.41
N ASN A 391 0.52 -22.93 37.28
CA ASN A 391 1.19 -22.18 38.35
C ASN A 391 2.41 -21.36 37.85
N VAL A 392 2.23 -20.63 36.76
CA VAL A 392 3.22 -19.71 36.17
C VAL A 392 2.60 -18.35 35.90
N SER A 393 3.39 -17.33 35.58
CA SER A 393 2.84 -16.01 35.23
C SER A 393 2.13 -16.01 33.87
N ALA A 394 1.16 -15.10 33.70
CA ALA A 394 0.49 -14.87 32.42
C ALA A 394 1.47 -14.46 31.31
N GLU A 395 2.51 -13.69 31.64
CA GLU A 395 3.56 -13.28 30.70
C GLU A 395 4.34 -14.49 30.18
N VAL A 396 4.64 -15.49 31.02
CA VAL A 396 5.30 -16.74 30.59
C VAL A 396 4.43 -17.52 29.60
N ILE A 397 3.12 -17.62 29.85
CA ILE A 397 2.19 -18.27 28.92
C ILE A 397 2.11 -17.51 27.60
N ALA A 398 1.97 -16.18 27.65
CA ALA A 398 1.88 -15.35 26.47
C ALA A 398 3.15 -15.45 25.61
N ALA A 399 4.32 -15.38 26.24
CA ALA A 399 5.60 -15.53 25.55
C ALA A 399 5.74 -16.91 24.89
N GLN A 400 5.41 -18.00 25.60
CA GLN A 400 5.43 -19.36 25.03
C GLN A 400 4.51 -19.49 23.82
N ARG A 401 3.30 -18.90 23.86
CA ARG A 401 2.36 -18.93 22.74
C ARG A 401 2.86 -18.11 21.55
N ALA A 402 3.39 -16.90 21.79
CA ALA A 402 3.98 -16.08 20.75
C ALA A 402 5.18 -16.77 20.08
N GLU A 403 6.04 -17.42 20.87
CA GLU A 403 7.17 -18.21 20.35
C GLU A 403 6.72 -19.41 19.52
N ALA A 404 5.76 -20.19 20.03
CA ALA A 404 5.19 -21.32 19.30
C ALA A 404 4.56 -20.88 17.97
N TYR A 405 3.92 -19.70 17.94
CA TYR A 405 3.36 -19.14 16.71
C TYR A 405 4.45 -18.78 15.69
N ILE A 406 5.53 -18.14 16.13
CA ILE A 406 6.68 -17.79 15.27
C ILE A 406 7.36 -19.05 14.75
N GLU A 407 7.56 -20.06 15.58
CA GLU A 407 8.07 -21.37 15.15
C GLU A 407 7.14 -22.02 14.12
N GLY A 408 5.82 -21.95 14.34
CA GLY A 408 4.82 -22.39 13.38
C GLY A 408 4.96 -21.66 12.04
N LEU A 409 5.11 -20.34 12.08
CA LEU A 409 5.29 -19.50 10.89
C LEU A 409 6.55 -19.87 10.11
N MET A 410 7.70 -20.01 10.79
CA MET A 410 8.97 -20.36 10.16
C MET A 410 8.96 -21.76 9.52
N ASN A 411 8.10 -22.65 10.03
CA ASN A 411 7.91 -24.00 9.53
C ASN A 411 6.66 -24.16 8.62
N GLN A 412 6.06 -23.05 8.17
CA GLN A 412 4.86 -23.04 7.31
C GLN A 412 3.63 -23.76 7.91
N ARG A 413 3.59 -23.91 9.24
CA ARG A 413 2.46 -24.46 10.02
C ARG A 413 1.50 -23.39 10.54
N ALA A 414 1.87 -22.11 10.43
CA ALA A 414 1.02 -20.97 10.76
C ALA A 414 1.10 -19.92 9.64
N GLN A 415 0.03 -19.15 9.49
CA GLN A 415 -0.01 -18.03 8.55
C GLN A 415 0.56 -16.76 9.19
N TYR A 416 1.15 -15.89 8.38
CA TYR A 416 1.61 -14.59 8.85
C TYR A 416 0.42 -13.68 9.18
N ILE A 417 0.39 -13.13 10.40
CA ILE A 417 -0.61 -12.16 10.84
C ILE A 417 0.07 -10.79 10.91
N PRO A 418 -0.20 -9.87 9.97
CA PRO A 418 0.37 -8.54 10.04
C PRO A 418 -0.17 -7.80 11.27
N ILE A 419 0.71 -7.22 12.06
CA ILE A 419 0.34 -6.27 13.12
C ILE A 419 0.21 -4.90 12.46
N ALA A 420 -0.98 -4.31 12.49
CA ALA A 420 -1.20 -2.99 11.91
C ALA A 420 -0.32 -1.93 12.59
N ALA A 421 0.18 -0.99 11.80
CA ALA A 421 1.11 0.03 12.28
C ALA A 421 0.59 0.84 13.49
N PRO A 422 -0.71 1.20 13.59
CA PRO A 422 -1.22 1.83 14.80
C PRO A 422 -1.06 0.93 16.03
N ILE A 423 -1.31 -0.38 15.91
CA ILE A 423 -1.19 -1.31 17.03
C ILE A 423 0.26 -1.43 17.47
N SER A 424 1.18 -1.64 16.53
CA SER A 424 2.61 -1.74 16.86
C SER A 424 3.15 -0.44 17.46
N HIS A 425 2.69 0.72 16.97
CA HIS A 425 3.05 2.02 17.54
C HIS A 425 2.60 2.16 18.99
N VAL A 426 1.32 1.88 19.30
CA VAL A 426 0.79 1.94 20.68
C VAL A 426 1.58 1.02 21.61
N LEU A 427 1.84 -0.21 21.17
CA LEU A 427 2.61 -1.19 21.93
C LEU A 427 4.03 -0.71 22.21
N ARG A 428 4.73 -0.19 21.19
CA ARG A 428 6.13 0.25 21.26
C ARG A 428 6.35 1.58 21.97
N GLN A 429 5.30 2.38 22.13
CA GLN A 429 5.32 3.58 22.97
C GLN A 429 5.07 3.23 24.45
N LYS A 430 4.28 2.19 24.71
CA LYS A 430 3.87 1.82 26.07
C LYS A 430 4.83 0.86 26.76
N TYR A 431 5.49 -0.01 26.01
CA TYR A 431 6.32 -1.09 26.53
C TYR A 431 7.77 -0.97 26.07
N ASP A 432 8.68 -1.50 26.87
CA ASP A 432 10.10 -1.52 26.54
C ASP A 432 10.41 -2.51 25.42
N TRP A 433 11.23 -2.11 24.46
CA TRP A 433 11.67 -2.97 23.36
C TRP A 433 13.01 -2.52 22.79
N GLU A 434 13.72 -3.46 22.17
CA GLU A 434 14.96 -3.18 21.45
C GLU A 434 15.13 -4.15 20.26
N VAL A 435 15.79 -3.69 19.19
CA VAL A 435 16.29 -4.55 18.12
C VAL A 435 17.76 -4.22 17.87
N SER A 436 18.62 -5.25 17.89
CA SER A 436 20.07 -5.15 17.76
C SER A 436 20.52 -5.55 16.35
N THR A 437 20.95 -4.58 15.56
CA THR A 437 21.49 -4.82 14.20
C THR A 437 22.74 -5.71 14.21
N ALA A 438 23.61 -5.54 15.23
CA ALA A 438 24.78 -6.38 15.43
C ALA A 438 24.42 -7.81 15.87
N GLY A 439 23.34 -7.97 16.65
CA GLY A 439 22.76 -9.28 16.98
C GLY A 439 22.28 -10.00 15.73
N ILE A 440 21.49 -9.32 14.91
CA ILE A 440 20.93 -9.87 13.67
C ILE A 440 22.03 -10.32 12.70
N ALA A 441 23.07 -9.50 12.50
CA ALA A 441 24.19 -9.84 11.62
C ALA A 441 24.88 -11.14 12.05
N ARG A 442 25.10 -11.33 13.36
CA ARG A 442 25.72 -12.55 13.89
C ARG A 442 24.80 -13.75 13.84
N ALA A 443 23.51 -13.57 14.09
CA ALA A 443 22.53 -14.64 13.97
C ALA A 443 22.48 -15.19 12.54
N LEU A 444 22.58 -14.32 11.53
CA LEU A 444 22.67 -14.72 10.13
C LEU A 444 23.93 -15.54 9.81
N GLU A 445 25.09 -15.12 10.31
CA GLU A 445 26.34 -15.87 10.13
C GLU A 445 26.25 -17.28 10.73
N LEU A 446 25.62 -17.42 11.90
CA LEU A 446 25.43 -18.71 12.56
C LEU A 446 24.33 -19.55 11.89
N ALA A 447 23.28 -18.93 11.37
CA ALA A 447 22.19 -19.63 10.69
C ALA A 447 22.69 -20.41 9.46
N ASP A 448 23.65 -19.85 8.72
CA ASP A 448 24.29 -20.53 7.59
C ASP A 448 25.01 -21.81 8.03
N LYS A 449 25.71 -21.76 9.18
CA LYS A 449 26.37 -22.93 9.77
C LYS A 449 25.35 -23.99 10.22
N VAL A 450 24.23 -23.57 10.83
CA VAL A 450 23.14 -24.46 11.22
C VAL A 450 22.53 -25.16 9.99
N ARG A 451 22.25 -24.41 8.93
CA ARG A 451 21.66 -24.94 7.69
C ARG A 451 22.57 -25.97 7.03
N LYS A 452 23.85 -25.64 6.84
CA LYS A 452 24.84 -26.56 6.26
C LYS A 452 24.96 -27.87 7.05
N ARG A 453 24.90 -27.81 8.38
CA ARG A 453 24.92 -29.01 9.24
C ARG A 453 23.64 -29.84 9.08
N ALA A 454 22.48 -29.20 9.02
CA ALA A 454 21.20 -29.88 8.81
C ALA A 454 21.15 -30.58 7.45
N ASP A 455 21.60 -29.90 6.38
CA ASP A 455 21.66 -30.46 5.02
C ASP A 455 22.65 -31.64 4.96
N SER A 456 23.81 -31.52 5.61
CA SER A 456 24.79 -32.60 5.71
C SER A 456 24.23 -33.81 6.47
N ALA A 457 23.48 -33.59 7.56
CA ALA A 457 22.85 -34.66 8.31
C ALA A 457 21.73 -35.35 7.52
N ALA A 458 20.94 -34.59 6.75
CA ALA A 458 19.91 -35.14 5.87
C ALA A 458 20.49 -35.95 4.70
N ALA A 459 21.65 -35.55 4.16
CA ALA A 459 22.35 -36.26 3.10
C ALA A 459 22.97 -37.60 3.55
N VAL A 460 23.25 -37.76 4.84
CA VAL A 460 23.83 -38.98 5.44
C VAL A 460 22.74 -39.94 5.95
N ALA A 461 21.50 -39.49 6.10
CA ALA A 461 20.39 -40.34 6.54
C ALA A 461 20.00 -41.34 5.42
N PRO A 462 19.93 -42.66 5.70
CA PRO A 462 19.48 -43.63 4.71
C PRO A 462 18.03 -43.34 4.30
N PRO A 463 17.66 -43.58 3.02
CA PRO A 463 16.29 -43.38 2.56
C PRO A 463 15.31 -44.22 3.41
N PRO A 464 14.08 -43.74 3.67
CA PRO A 464 13.11 -44.48 4.44
C PRO A 464 12.87 -45.85 3.79
N SER A 465 13.06 -46.91 4.56
CA SER A 465 12.90 -48.29 4.12
C SER A 465 11.47 -48.53 3.66
N ALA A 466 11.26 -48.67 2.35
CA ALA A 466 10.03 -49.20 1.79
C ALA A 466 9.98 -50.71 2.05
N VAL A 467 9.60 -51.11 3.28
CA VAL A 467 9.22 -52.51 3.54
C VAL A 467 7.73 -52.64 3.24
N PRO A 468 7.31 -53.43 2.23
CA PRO A 468 5.92 -53.77 2.06
C PRO A 468 5.48 -54.65 3.25
N MET A 469 4.38 -54.28 3.91
CA MET A 469 3.78 -55.16 4.91
C MET A 469 3.37 -56.50 4.26
N PRO A 470 3.64 -57.66 4.89
CA PRO A 470 3.12 -58.93 4.40
C PRO A 470 1.59 -58.93 4.57
N ALA A 471 0.88 -59.26 3.50
CA ALA A 471 -0.56 -59.48 3.57
C ALA A 471 -0.87 -60.62 4.56
N THR A 472 -1.64 -60.30 5.59
CA THR A 472 -2.20 -61.30 6.51
C THR A 472 -3.11 -62.23 5.72
N LYS A 473 -2.73 -63.51 5.63
CA LYS A 473 -3.60 -64.58 5.15
C LYS A 473 -4.74 -64.77 6.15
N ASP A 474 -5.95 -64.48 5.70
CA ASP A 474 -7.18 -64.76 6.41
C ASP A 474 -7.48 -66.26 6.33
N ASN A 475 -7.52 -66.94 7.48
CA ASN A 475 -7.82 -68.37 7.60
C ASN A 475 -9.30 -68.54 7.97
N GLY A 476 -10.01 -69.15 7.02
CA GLY A 476 -11.45 -69.41 6.93
C GLY A 476 -12.30 -69.76 8.16
N ALA A 477 -13.59 -69.54 7.96
CA ALA A 477 -14.73 -70.32 8.47
C ALA A 477 -15.92 -70.17 7.48
N PRO A 478 -16.88 -71.13 7.41
CA PRO A 478 -17.31 -71.72 6.14
C PRO A 478 -18.57 -71.11 5.52
N LYS A 479 -18.69 -71.37 4.21
CA LYS A 479 -19.92 -71.21 3.43
C LYS A 479 -21.04 -72.06 4.01
N ASP A 480 -22.19 -71.45 4.24
CA ASP A 480 -23.45 -72.17 4.11
C ASP A 480 -24.28 -71.58 2.98
N SER A 481 -25.03 -72.47 2.36
CA SER A 481 -25.59 -72.40 1.03
C SER A 481 -27.10 -72.16 1.08
N GLN A 482 -27.67 -71.84 -0.09
CA GLN A 482 -29.12 -71.79 -0.41
C GLN A 482 -29.83 -70.48 -0.02
N ALA A 483 -30.75 -69.90 -0.80
CA ALA A 483 -31.29 -70.16 -2.14
C ALA A 483 -32.22 -68.99 -2.49
N ARG A 484 -32.41 -68.73 -3.80
CA ARG A 484 -33.64 -68.21 -4.47
C ARG A 484 -34.33 -67.00 -3.81
N ARG A 485 -34.35 -65.81 -4.40
CA ARG A 485 -34.96 -65.40 -5.68
C ARG A 485 -34.50 -63.99 -6.01
#